data_AF-A0A9E2MP50-F1
#
_entry.id   AF-A0A9E2MP50-F1
#
_cell.length_a   1.000
_cell.length_b   1.000
_cell.length_c   1.000
_cell.angle_alpha   90.00
_cell.angle_beta   90.00
_cell.angle_gamma   90.00
#
_symmetry.space_group_name_H-M   'P 1'
#
loop_
_entity.id
_entity.type
_entity.pdbx_description
1 polymer ?
#
loop_
_entity_poly.entity_id
_entity_poly.type
_entity_poly.pdbx_seq_one_letter_code
_entity_poly.pdbx_strand_id
1 'polypeptide(L)' 'TLVVEDIQGYPTVTRMKATDLNSNSNTVTEFSNVSYDLGLADDIFTERFLRTPPQQWLKE' A
#
# COMPACT_ATOMS: atom_id res chain seq x y z
N THR A 1 -2.38 12.10 -11.85
CA THR A 1 -1.22 11.52 -12.53
C THR A 1 -0.99 10.14 -11.98
N LEU A 2 -0.82 9.16 -12.86
CA LEU A 2 -0.57 7.77 -12.52
C LEU A 2 0.94 7.52 -12.65
N VAL A 3 1.55 6.88 -11.66
CA VAL A 3 2.93 6.39 -11.74
C VAL A 3 2.90 4.88 -11.52
N VAL A 4 3.58 4.15 -12.41
CA VAL A 4 3.73 2.70 -12.36
C VAL A 4 5.22 2.39 -12.35
N GLU A 5 5.64 1.55 -11.41
CA GLU A 5 7.01 1.08 -11.24
C GLU A 5 7.04 -0.44 -11.31
N ASP A 6 8.11 -1.00 -11.86
CA ASP A 6 8.37 -2.43 -11.72
C ASP A 6 9.03 -2.68 -10.37
N ILE A 7 8.35 -3.43 -9.49
CA ILE A 7 8.84 -3.78 -8.17
C ILE A 7 8.88 -5.31 -8.08
N GLN A 8 10.08 -5.87 -8.01
CA GLN A 8 10.32 -7.33 -7.98
C GLN A 8 9.67 -8.09 -9.17
N GLY A 9 9.59 -7.46 -10.36
CA GLY A 9 8.96 -8.04 -11.54
C GLY A 9 7.44 -7.85 -11.61
N TYR A 10 6.86 -7.13 -10.65
CA TYR A 10 5.44 -6.81 -10.62
C TYR A 10 5.21 -5.34 -10.99
N PRO A 11 4.49 -5.03 -12.09
CA PRO A 11 4.11 -3.66 -12.42
C PRO A 11 3.10 -3.14 -11.40
N THR A 12 3.49 -2.09 -10.67
CA THR A 12 2.83 -1.64 -9.46
C THR A 12 2.56 -0.15 -9.49
N VAL A 13 1.34 0.27 -9.18
CA VAL A 13 0.98 1.69 -9.09
C VAL A 13 1.54 2.27 -7.79
N THR A 14 2.50 3.19 -7.87
CA THR A 14 3.10 3.86 -6.70
C THR A 14 2.50 5.23 -6.43
N ARG A 15 1.81 5.83 -7.41
CA ARG A 15 1.09 7.09 -7.25
C ARG A 15 -0.17 7.14 -8.09
N MET A 16 -1.28 7.57 -7.50
CA MET A 16 -2.53 7.81 -8.21
C MET A 16 -3.22 9.10 -7.75
N LYS A 17 -4.00 9.69 -8.65
CA LYS A 17 -4.88 10.83 -8.33
C LYS A 17 -6.31 10.46 -8.74
N ALA A 18 -7.19 10.34 -7.76
CA ALA A 18 -8.64 10.28 -7.98
C ALA A 18 -9.20 11.71 -8.01
N THR A 19 -10.13 12.00 -8.92
CA THR A 19 -10.77 13.32 -9.04
C THR A 19 -12.27 13.13 -9.09
N ASP A 20 -13.00 13.85 -8.24
CA ASP A 20 -14.46 13.93 -8.31
C ASP A 20 -14.85 15.10 -9.21
N LEU A 21 -15.49 14.80 -10.34
CA LEU A 21 -15.86 15.79 -11.35
C LEU A 21 -17.03 16.68 -10.91
N ASN A 22 -17.84 16.27 -9.93
CA ASN A 22 -18.97 17.05 -9.45
C ASN A 22 -18.53 18.14 -8.47
N SER A 23 -17.62 17.80 -7.56
CA SER A 23 -17.10 18.71 -6.53
C SER A 23 -15.77 19.38 -6.92
N ASN A 24 -15.17 18.96 -8.04
CA ASN A 24 -13.82 19.33 -8.47
C ASN A 24 -12.72 19.04 -7.41
N SER A 25 -13.02 18.16 -6.45
CA SER A 25 -12.07 17.73 -5.43
C SER A 25 -11.17 16.61 -5.96
N ASN A 26 -10.01 16.41 -5.33
CA ASN A 26 -9.13 15.32 -5.67
C ASN A 26 -8.43 14.74 -4.45
N THR A 27 -8.08 13.45 -4.57
CA THR A 27 -7.30 12.71 -3.60
C THR A 27 -6.07 12.16 -4.31
N VAL A 28 -4.88 12.43 -3.77
CA VAL A 28 -3.62 11.86 -4.23
C VAL A 28 -3.20 10.79 -3.23
N THR A 29 -2.87 9.60 -3.74
CA THR A 29 -2.34 8.49 -2.96
C THR A 29 -0.95 8.15 -3.44
N GLU A 30 -0.01 8.00 -2.50
CA GLU A 30 1.39 7.65 -2.73
C GLU A 30 1.75 6.46 -1.84
N PHE A 31 2.40 5.47 -2.44
CA PHE A 31 2.89 4.28 -1.75
C PHE A 31 4.42 4.30 -1.74
N SER A 32 5.00 3.99 -0.57
CA SER A 32 6.44 3.87 -0.37
C SER A 32 6.77 2.50 0.25
N ASN A 33 8.04 2.09 0.19
CA ASN A 33 8.55 0.84 0.77
C ASN A 33 7.75 -0.41 0.36
N VAL A 34 7.28 -0.43 -0.90
CA VAL A 34 6.51 -1.54 -1.43
C VAL A 34 7.42 -2.75 -1.67
N SER A 35 7.02 -3.91 -1.17
CA SER A 35 7.74 -5.16 -1.34
C SER A 35 6.76 -6.34 -1.41
N TYR A 36 7.10 -7.33 -2.21
CA TYR A 36 6.32 -8.53 -2.49
C TYR A 36 7.01 -9.78 -1.93
N ASP A 37 6.22 -10.84 -1.77
CA ASP A 37 6.69 -12.19 -1.40
C ASP A 37 7.49 -12.24 -0.08
N LEU A 38 7.12 -11.39 0.90
CA LEU A 38 7.79 -11.24 2.20
C LEU A 38 7.64 -12.44 3.16
N GLY A 39 6.91 -13.49 2.77
CA GLY A 39 6.64 -14.64 3.65
C GLY A 39 5.84 -14.27 4.89
N LEU A 40 4.82 -13.42 4.73
CA LEU A 40 3.91 -13.04 5.81
C LEU A 40 3.25 -14.29 6.41
N ALA A 41 3.30 -14.43 7.73
CA ALA A 41 2.68 -15.56 8.42
C ALA A 41 1.15 -15.41 8.46
N ASP A 42 0.40 -16.49 8.25
CA ASP A 42 -1.08 -16.44 8.15
C ASP A 42 -1.76 -15.91 9.42
N ASP A 43 -1.14 -16.11 10.59
CA ASP A 43 -1.71 -15.73 11.87
C ASP A 43 -1.77 -14.21 12.09
N ILE A 44 -1.07 -13.43 11.25
CA ILE A 44 -1.06 -11.96 11.31
C ILE A 44 -2.36 -11.34 10.82
N PHE A 45 -3.17 -12.08 10.06
CA PHE A 45 -4.44 -11.62 9.53
C PHE A 45 -5.60 -11.91 10.49
N THR A 46 -5.42 -11.61 11.77
CA THR A 46 -6.41 -11.83 12.83
C THR A 46 -6.72 -10.53 13.60
N GLU A 47 -7.88 -10.45 14.25
CA GLU A 47 -8.31 -9.23 14.97
C GLU A 47 -7.30 -8.73 16.02
N ARG A 48 -6.56 -9.64 16.67
CA ARG A 48 -5.53 -9.26 17.65
C ARG A 48 -4.48 -8.33 17.03
N PHE A 49 -4.13 -8.54 15.76
CA PHE A 49 -3.13 -7.76 15.04
C PHE A 49 -3.69 -6.47 14.45
N LEU A 50 -5.01 -6.30 14.41
CA LEU A 50 -5.62 -4.97 14.21
C LEU A 50 -5.47 -4.08 15.46
N ARG A 51 -5.41 -4.68 16.65
CA ARG A 51 -5.21 -3.97 17.93
C ARG A 51 -3.75 -3.76 18.26
N THR A 52 -2.92 -4.77 18.01
CA THR A 52 -1.47 -4.77 18.28
C THR A 52 -0.73 -5.17 17.01
N PRO A 53 -0.33 -4.21 16.16
CA PRO A 53 0.25 -4.50 14.85
C PRO A 53 1.59 -5.25 14.94
N PRO A 54 1.86 -6.18 13.99
CA PRO A 54 3.11 -6.93 13.97
C PRO A 54 4.27 -6.01 13.55
N GLN A 55 5.16 -5.72 14.50
CA GLN A 55 6.25 -4.75 14.31
C GLN A 55 7.33 -5.21 13.33
N GLN A 56 7.38 -6.50 12.98
CA GLN A 56 8.42 -7.06 12.12
C GLN A 56 8.47 -6.41 10.73
N TRP A 57 7.32 -6.08 10.15
CA TRP A 57 7.20 -5.54 8.79
C TRP A 57 6.84 -4.04 8.73
N LEU A 58 6.69 -3.40 9.90
CA LEU A 58 6.26 -2.00 10.00
C LEU A 58 7.42 -1.06 10.40
N LYS A 59 8.67 -1.52 10.32
CA LYS A 59 9.83 -0.70 10.65
C LYS A 59 10.09 0.31 9.55
N GLU A 60 10.25 1.58 9.95
CA GLU A 60 10.66 2.71 9.10
C GLU A 60 12.06 2.52 8.50
#